data_AF-A0AAF0XPF2-F1
#
_entry.id   AF-A0AAF0XPF2-F1
#
_cell.length_a   1.000
_cell.length_b   1.000
_cell.length_c   1.000
_cell.angle_alpha   90.00
_cell.angle_beta   90.00
_cell.angle_gamma   90.00
#
_symmetry.space_group_name_H-M   'P 1'
#
loop_
_entity.id
_entity.type
_entity.pdbx_description
1 polymer ?
#
loop_
_entity_poly.entity_id
_entity_poly.type
_entity_poly.pdbx_seq_one_letter_code
_entity_poly.pdbx_strand_id
1 'polypeptide(L)'
;MTCHLDWKQYIEPYHTLPKLYEMWQHEFSPIPHQSYWTFPLANNWERYGMLVPNEDLRKKRKKRHNKGQSQRIHTEMDNSQIGKTCGKCGQQGHTRRSARCPQKDL
;
A
#
# COMPACT_ATOMS: atom_id res chain seq x y z
N MET A 1 -23.54 -2.40 41.39
CA MET A 1 -22.22 -1.87 41.76
C MET A 1 -21.35 -1.90 40.52
N THR A 2 -21.10 -0.77 39.89
CA THR A 2 -20.25 -0.68 38.70
C THR A 2 -18.80 -0.58 39.16
N CYS A 3 -18.02 -1.61 38.90
CA CYS A 3 -16.60 -1.66 39.21
C CYS A 3 -15.88 -0.71 38.23
N HIS A 4 -15.48 0.46 38.69
CA HIS A 4 -14.68 1.39 37.89
C HIS A 4 -13.23 0.93 37.90
N LEU A 5 -12.87 0.06 36.95
CA LEU A 5 -11.51 -0.43 36.79
C LEU A 5 -10.67 0.63 36.05
N ASP A 6 -9.65 1.17 36.72
CA ASP A 6 -8.68 2.05 36.06
C ASP A 6 -7.62 1.21 35.34
N TRP A 7 -7.84 0.99 34.05
CA TRP A 7 -6.95 0.21 33.19
C TRP A 7 -5.51 0.74 33.14
N LYS A 8 -5.30 2.01 33.48
CA LYS A 8 -3.98 2.65 33.51
C LYS A 8 -3.02 2.07 34.54
N GLN A 9 -3.55 1.36 35.55
CA GLN A 9 -2.73 0.69 36.57
C GLN A 9 -2.07 -0.60 36.06
N TYR A 10 -2.57 -1.18 34.96
CA TYR A 10 -2.11 -2.45 34.41
C TYR A 10 -1.20 -2.30 33.20
N ILE A 11 -1.03 -1.07 32.70
CA ILE A 11 -0.21 -0.78 31.53
C ILE A 11 1.03 0.01 31.94
N GLU A 12 2.16 -0.32 31.31
CA GLU A 12 3.37 0.47 31.47
C GLU A 12 3.16 1.90 30.92
N PRO A 13 3.81 2.92 31.51
CA PRO A 13 3.60 4.34 31.17
C PRO A 13 3.88 4.68 29.69
N TYR A 14 4.60 3.82 28.97
CA TYR A 14 4.87 3.92 27.52
C TYR A 14 3.63 3.83 26.63
N HIS A 15 2.53 3.25 27.14
CA HIS A 15 1.30 3.07 26.36
C HIS A 15 0.33 4.25 26.48
N THR A 16 0.73 5.32 27.19
CA THR A 16 -0.08 6.52 27.30
C THR A 16 0.11 7.41 26.08
N LEU A 17 -0.97 8.07 25.63
CA LEU A 17 -0.92 9.00 24.49
C LEU A 17 0.20 10.05 24.63
N PRO A 18 0.40 10.72 25.79
CA PRO A 18 1.48 11.69 25.94
C PRO A 18 2.86 11.08 25.70
N LYS A 19 3.09 9.85 26.20
CA LYS A 19 4.39 9.18 26.05
C LYS A 19 4.63 8.72 24.61
N LEU A 20 3.59 8.25 23.94
CA LEU A 20 3.64 7.98 22.50
C LEU A 20 3.97 9.27 21.73
N TYR A 21 3.28 10.38 21.99
CA TYR A 21 3.59 11.65 21.35
C TYR A 21 5.05 12.06 21.55
N GLU A 22 5.59 11.94 22.76
CA GLU A 22 7.01 12.23 23.06
C GLU A 22 7.97 11.30 22.30
N MET A 23 7.66 9.99 22.21
CA MET A 23 8.47 9.03 21.46
C MET A 23 8.48 9.31 19.96
N TRP A 24 7.34 9.74 19.41
CA TRP A 24 7.18 10.10 18.00
C TRP A 24 7.47 11.58 17.73
N GLN A 25 7.81 12.38 18.75
CA GLN A 25 8.18 13.79 18.63
C GLN A 25 9.54 13.98 17.96
N HIS A 26 10.33 12.91 17.79
CA HIS A 26 11.57 13.01 17.04
C HIS A 26 11.30 13.62 15.67
N GLU A 27 11.77 14.84 15.50
CA GLU A 27 11.67 15.61 14.28
C GLU A 27 12.36 14.80 13.20
N PHE A 28 11.57 14.30 12.25
CA PHE A 28 12.14 13.77 11.03
C PHE A 28 12.97 14.89 10.42
N SER A 29 14.29 14.75 10.43
CA SER A 29 15.15 15.66 9.68
C SER A 29 14.69 15.57 8.23
N PRO A 30 14.29 16.69 7.60
CA PRO A 30 13.86 16.66 6.23
C PRO A 30 14.98 16.04 5.40
N ILE A 31 14.63 15.08 4.55
CA ILE A 31 15.60 14.47 3.64
C ILE A 31 16.19 15.64 2.83
N PRO A 32 17.52 15.86 2.91
CA PRO A 32 18.13 17.01 2.25
C PRO A 32 17.89 16.91 0.74
N HIS A 33 17.77 18.05 0.08
CA HIS A 33 17.63 18.09 -1.38
C HIS A 33 18.77 17.30 -2.04
N GLN A 34 18.47 16.62 -3.15
CA GLN A 34 19.38 15.71 -3.83
C GLN A 34 20.74 16.33 -4.19
N SER A 35 20.79 17.65 -4.39
CA SER A 35 22.03 18.40 -4.67
C SER A 35 23.02 18.43 -3.51
N TYR A 36 22.58 18.23 -2.27
CA TYR A 36 23.44 18.24 -1.08
C TYR A 36 24.03 16.87 -0.75
N TRP A 37 23.64 15.83 -1.48
CA TRP A 37 24.11 14.50 -1.23
C TRP A 37 25.56 14.36 -1.73
N THR A 38 26.51 14.25 -0.80
CA THR A 38 27.96 14.18 -1.06
C THR A 38 28.43 12.81 -1.51
N PHE A 39 27.61 11.78 -1.30
CA PHE A 39 27.80 10.48 -1.90
C PHE A 39 27.22 10.52 -3.31
N PRO A 40 27.87 9.90 -4.31
CA PRO A 40 27.26 9.73 -5.61
C PRO A 40 26.05 8.84 -5.38
N LEU A 41 24.85 9.41 -5.28
CA LEU A 41 23.69 8.55 -5.35
C LEU A 41 23.70 7.84 -6.68
N ALA A 42 23.01 6.73 -6.68
CA ALA A 42 22.63 6.04 -7.88
C ALA A 42 21.71 6.90 -8.77
N ASN A 43 21.89 8.22 -8.89
CA ASN A 43 21.36 8.95 -10.05
C ASN A 43 21.94 8.38 -11.35
N ASN A 44 23.11 7.73 -11.30
CA ASN A 44 23.44 6.65 -12.23
C ASN A 44 23.01 5.32 -11.62
N TRP A 45 21.75 4.94 -11.83
CA TRP A 45 21.27 3.56 -11.70
C TRP A 45 22.17 2.56 -12.45
N GLU A 46 22.96 3.04 -13.42
CA GLU A 46 24.04 2.32 -14.09
C GLU A 46 25.12 1.78 -13.13
N ARG A 47 25.45 2.50 -12.04
CA ARG A 47 26.51 2.10 -11.10
C ARG A 47 26.06 1.02 -10.11
N TYR A 48 24.78 0.97 -9.79
CA TYR A 48 24.18 -0.02 -8.88
C TYR A 48 23.44 -1.13 -9.62
N GLY A 49 23.47 -1.10 -10.95
CA GLY A 49 22.68 -1.97 -11.80
C GLY A 49 21.19 -1.70 -11.67
N MET A 50 20.45 -2.00 -12.74
CA MET A 50 19.02 -2.21 -12.60
C MET A 50 18.82 -3.32 -11.55
N LEU A 51 18.02 -3.11 -10.52
CA LEU A 51 17.64 -4.17 -9.57
C LEU A 51 16.84 -5.22 -10.34
N VAL A 52 17.54 -6.19 -10.94
CA VAL A 52 16.92 -7.31 -11.63
C VAL A 52 16.43 -8.28 -10.55
N PRO A 53 15.11 -8.53 -10.44
CA PRO A 53 14.61 -9.53 -9.51
C PRO A 53 15.27 -10.88 -9.83
N ASN A 54 15.83 -11.54 -8.82
CA ASN A 54 16.40 -12.87 -9.01
C ASN A 54 15.29 -13.81 -9.54
N GLU A 55 15.46 -14.27 -10.78
CA GLU A 55 14.52 -15.13 -11.50
C GLU A 55 14.28 -16.47 -10.77
N ASP A 56 15.27 -16.98 -10.02
CA ASP A 56 15.14 -18.21 -9.23
C ASP A 56 14.28 -18.00 -7.98
N LEU A 57 14.28 -16.78 -7.44
CA LEU A 57 13.41 -16.38 -6.33
C LEU A 57 12.03 -15.92 -6.82
N ARG A 58 11.85 -15.66 -8.12
CA ARG A 58 10.52 -15.42 -8.67
C ARG A 58 9.70 -16.69 -8.52
N LYS A 59 8.61 -16.57 -7.77
CA LYS A 59 7.66 -17.67 -7.55
C LYS A 59 7.15 -18.17 -8.89
N LYS A 60 7.66 -19.33 -9.33
CA LYS A 60 7.21 -20.03 -10.54
C LYS A 60 5.69 -20.14 -10.53
N ARG A 61 5.06 -19.78 -11.65
CA ARG A 61 3.59 -19.71 -11.82
C ARG A 61 2.86 -21.00 -11.38
N LYS A 62 3.50 -22.17 -11.49
CA LYS A 62 3.00 -23.46 -10.97
C LYS A 62 2.71 -23.46 -9.45
N LYS A 63 3.50 -22.75 -8.64
CA LYS A 63 3.28 -22.66 -7.17
C LYS A 63 2.17 -21.68 -6.78
N ARG A 64 1.60 -20.90 -7.71
CA ARG A 64 0.46 -20.01 -7.43
C ARG A 64 -0.88 -20.75 -7.33
N HIS A 65 -1.05 -21.86 -8.04
CA HIS A 65 -2.29 -22.66 -7.96
C HIS A 65 -2.43 -23.41 -6.62
N ASN A 66 -1.30 -23.80 -6.00
CA ASN A 66 -1.29 -24.54 -4.74
C ASN A 66 -1.26 -23.64 -3.48
N LYS A 67 -1.23 -22.32 -3.67
CA LYS A 67 -1.36 -21.37 -2.56
C LYS A 67 -2.80 -20.86 -2.57
N GLY A 68 -3.50 -21.00 -1.45
CA GLY A 68 -4.85 -20.44 -1.29
C GLY A 68 -4.87 -19.02 -1.86
N GLN A 69 -5.67 -18.82 -2.91
CA GLN A 69 -5.84 -17.50 -3.48
C GLN A 69 -6.37 -16.61 -2.35
N SER A 70 -5.70 -15.49 -2.09
CA SER A 70 -6.24 -14.50 -1.19
C SER A 70 -7.59 -14.07 -1.76
N GLN A 71 -8.68 -14.51 -1.15
CA GLN A 71 -9.99 -13.99 -1.50
C GLN A 71 -10.02 -12.55 -1.01
N ARG A 72 -10.17 -11.61 -1.95
CA ARG A 72 -10.37 -10.22 -1.58
C ARG A 72 -11.71 -10.14 -0.86
N ILE A 73 -11.69 -9.80 0.42
CA ILE A 73 -12.89 -9.47 1.18
C ILE A 73 -13.25 -8.04 0.81
N HIS A 74 -14.41 -7.84 0.19
CA HIS A 74 -14.91 -6.53 -0.16
C HIS A 74 -15.52 -5.88 1.10
N THR A 75 -14.96 -4.75 1.53
CA THR A 75 -15.52 -3.95 2.64
C THR A 75 -16.51 -2.93 2.08
N GLU A 76 -17.40 -2.38 2.91
CA GLU A 76 -18.31 -1.29 2.49
C GLU A 76 -17.55 -0.07 1.92
N MET A 77 -16.34 0.21 2.41
CA MET A 77 -15.46 1.23 1.83
C MET A 77 -14.96 0.88 0.41
N ASP A 78 -14.76 -0.40 0.08
CA ASP A 78 -14.45 -0.85 -1.29
C ASP A 78 -15.67 -0.71 -2.22
N ASN A 79 -16.88 -0.69 -1.65
CA ASN A 79 -18.13 -0.43 -2.35
C ASN A 79 -18.41 1.06 -2.55
N SER A 80 -17.37 1.90 -2.59
CA SER A 80 -17.52 3.29 -3.02
C SER A 80 -18.29 3.30 -4.35
N GLN A 81 -19.51 3.87 -4.32
CA GLN A 81 -20.40 3.98 -5.49
C GLN A 81 -19.89 5.04 -6.47
N ILE A 82 -18.58 5.22 -6.58
CA ILE A 82 -17.97 6.04 -7.60
C ILE A 82 -18.41 5.43 -8.93
N GLY A 83 -19.20 6.20 -9.69
CA GLY A 83 -19.89 5.73 -10.89
C GLY A 83 -18.96 4.87 -11.73
N LYS A 84 -19.29 3.58 -11.86
CA LYS A 84 -18.42 2.59 -12.52
C LYS A 84 -18.17 3.05 -13.95
N THR A 85 -16.94 3.41 -14.25
CA THR A 85 -16.48 3.73 -15.61
C THR A 85 -15.97 2.48 -16.30
N CYS A 86 -16.08 2.48 -17.62
CA CYS A 86 -15.53 1.43 -18.45
C CYS A 86 -14.01 1.53 -18.47
N GLY A 87 -13.29 0.53 -17.95
CA GLY A 87 -11.82 0.50 -17.98
C GLY A 87 -11.18 0.39 -19.37
N LYS A 88 -11.96 0.41 -20.47
CA LYS A 88 -11.45 0.54 -21.85
C LYS A 88 -11.62 1.98 -22.34
N CYS A 89 -12.88 2.46 -22.40
CA CYS A 89 -13.21 3.77 -22.99
C CYS A 89 -13.45 4.91 -21.98
N GLY A 90 -13.38 4.65 -20.68
CA GLY A 90 -13.57 5.65 -19.62
C GLY A 90 -15.02 6.12 -19.40
N GLN A 91 -15.96 5.75 -20.28
CA GLN A 91 -17.36 6.18 -20.19
C GLN A 91 -18.12 5.47 -19.05
N GLN A 92 -19.05 6.19 -18.42
CA GLN A 92 -19.93 5.64 -17.38
C GLN A 92 -21.04 4.76 -17.97
N GLY A 93 -21.66 3.91 -17.14
CA GLY A 93 -22.85 3.14 -17.50
C GLY A 93 -22.59 1.77 -18.14
N HIS A 94 -21.34 1.39 -18.36
CA HIS A 94 -20.99 0.03 -18.79
C HIS A 94 -19.60 -0.41 -18.33
N THR A 95 -19.37 -1.72 -18.28
CA THR A 95 -18.07 -2.31 -17.92
C THR A 95 -17.24 -2.64 -19.16
N ARG A 96 -15.93 -2.85 -18.98
CA ARG A 96 -14.96 -3.18 -20.04
C ARG A 96 -15.37 -4.35 -20.94
N ARG A 97 -16.15 -5.30 -20.42
CA ARG A 97 -16.58 -6.51 -21.13
C ARG A 97 -17.94 -6.35 -21.83
N SER A 98 -18.61 -5.22 -21.64
CA SER A 98 -19.93 -4.98 -22.22
C SER A 98 -19.84 -4.83 -23.74
N ALA A 99 -20.84 -5.36 -24.46
CA ALA A 99 -21.03 -5.12 -25.89
C ALA A 99 -21.27 -3.64 -26.24
N ARG A 100 -21.67 -2.84 -25.25
CA ARG A 100 -21.87 -1.39 -25.37
C ARG A 100 -20.57 -0.58 -25.34
N CYS A 101 -19.42 -1.24 -25.17
CA CYS A 101 -18.12 -0.56 -25.18
C CYS A 101 -17.68 -0.27 -26.61
N PRO A 102 -17.47 1.00 -27.00
CA PRO A 102 -17.04 1.36 -28.36
C PRO A 102 -15.64 0.85 -28.72
N GLN A 103 -14.86 0.41 -27.73
CA GLN A 103 -13.51 -0.14 -27.92
C GLN A 103 -13.45 -1.64 -27.64
N LYS A 104 -14.56 -2.37 -27.79
CA LYS A 104 -14.60 -3.81 -27.47
C LYS A 104 -13.61 -4.63 -28.29
N ASP A 105 -13.42 -4.28 -29.57
CA ASP A 105 -12.63 -5.04 -30.54
C ASP A 105 -11.20 -4.50 -30.77
N LEU A 106 -10.79 -3.47 -30.01
CA LEU A 106 -9.38 -3.08 -29.83
C LEU A 106 -8.69 -3.90 -28.74
#